data_AF-A0A9P3BCG3-F1
#
_entry.id   AF-A0A9P3BCG3-F1
#
_cell.length_a   1.000
_cell.length_b   1.000
_cell.length_c   1.000
_cell.angle_alpha   90.00
_cell.angle_beta   90.00
_cell.angle_gamma   90.00
#
_symmetry.space_group_name_H-M   'P 1'
#
loop_
_entity.id
_entity.type
_entity.pdbx_description
1 polymer ?
#
loop_
_entity_poly.entity_id
_entity_poly.type
_entity_poly.pdbx_seq_one_letter_code
_entity_poly.pdbx_strand_id
1 'polypeptide(L)'
;MDTFKFPPPPTDTPDQWNDETEIRLKTASKVHYFVSRLWPEPCGALFLSDGSPWDWPVQMFTMETKDANLPLPDPFLLRTHYRIAAALHLFHVEERIAEDWTSPPLFQLNATTQKTLRSLWHLVPKWIRVKCYRVLLKLGSYLYPRSFTGLVHRLPFGLYAKQCNRSDRNEAEALQLVEQYTSIPAPLWVDEYQGSRHPVLIMTAVPGQTLGAVFHRLSYSEREQLLKDSKSVLSQLRCVPNQTSYLFCNSHGGPLKDHRFPSGTCGPFNLLSEFNAFLVHRYVRKETKDKIAAVHARPYRSVFTQADLHPSNILIDQRFPEIQQIIREAFAEDDYQEKVEAETLLWNDTPIGV
;
A
#
# COMPACT_ATOMS: atom_id res chain seq x y z
N MET A 1 15.72 8.33 17.49
CA MET A 1 14.54 7.43 17.55
C MET A 1 14.83 6.31 16.61
N ASP A 2 15.08 5.13 17.18
CA ASP A 2 15.60 3.96 16.50
C ASP A 2 14.69 3.53 15.35
N THR A 3 15.13 3.82 14.13
CA THR A 3 14.49 3.34 12.91
C THR A 3 14.87 1.89 12.72
N PHE A 4 13.98 0.99 13.13
CA PHE A 4 13.99 -0.39 12.69
C PHE A 4 14.00 -0.40 11.17
N LYS A 5 15.16 -0.71 10.59
CA LYS A 5 15.30 -1.01 9.16
C LYS A 5 14.59 -2.34 8.93
N PHE A 6 13.38 -2.30 8.40
CA PHE A 6 12.91 -3.45 7.62
C PHE A 6 13.75 -3.45 6.34
N PRO A 7 14.61 -4.45 6.09
CA PRO A 7 15.05 -4.67 4.73
C PRO A 7 13.79 -4.90 3.87
N PRO A 8 13.77 -4.44 2.61
CA PRO A 8 12.69 -4.82 1.70
C PRO A 8 12.57 -6.36 1.74
N PRO A 9 11.35 -6.92 1.76
CA PRO A 9 11.21 -8.34 1.55
C PRO A 9 11.96 -8.69 0.25
N PRO A 10 12.72 -9.80 0.21
CA PRO A 10 13.40 -10.22 -1.00
C PRO A 10 12.41 -10.22 -2.15
N THR A 11 12.70 -9.43 -3.18
CA THR A 11 12.01 -9.37 -4.46
C THR A 11 11.77 -10.78 -4.98
N ASP A 12 10.51 -11.12 -5.31
CA ASP A 12 9.99 -12.14 -6.25
C ASP A 12 10.96 -13.22 -6.77
N THR A 13 11.75 -13.79 -5.87
CA THR A 13 12.54 -14.99 -6.12
C THR A 13 11.91 -16.03 -5.21
N PRO A 14 11.39 -17.14 -5.78
CA PRO A 14 10.93 -18.24 -4.93
C PRO A 14 12.08 -18.58 -3.99
N ASP A 15 11.78 -18.53 -2.69
CA ASP A 15 12.69 -18.75 -1.58
C ASP A 15 13.69 -19.85 -1.95
N GLN A 16 14.93 -19.46 -2.26
CA GLN A 16 15.97 -20.39 -2.73
C GLN A 16 16.55 -21.20 -1.55
N TRP A 17 15.74 -21.54 -0.54
CA TRP A 17 16.10 -22.55 0.44
C TRP A 17 16.14 -23.92 -0.24
N ASN A 18 17.24 -24.13 -0.93
CA ASN A 18 17.64 -25.33 -1.66
C ASN A 18 18.75 -26.07 -0.87
N ASP A 19 19.20 -27.18 -1.43
CA ASP A 19 20.13 -28.07 -0.73
C ASP A 19 21.52 -27.41 -0.55
N GLU A 20 21.93 -26.52 -1.46
CA GLU A 20 23.15 -25.71 -1.33
C GLU A 20 23.08 -24.73 -0.17
N THR A 21 21.93 -24.07 0.01
CA THR A 21 21.68 -23.19 1.15
C THR A 21 21.73 -23.99 2.45
N GLU A 22 21.13 -25.18 2.48
CA GLU A 22 21.15 -26.05 3.65
C GLU A 22 22.57 -26.48 4.06
N ILE A 23 23.41 -26.84 3.09
CA ILE A 23 24.83 -27.18 3.32
C ILE A 23 25.59 -25.99 3.92
N ARG A 24 25.36 -24.79 3.40
CA ARG A 24 25.98 -23.56 3.92
C ARG A 24 25.54 -23.24 5.35
N LEU A 25 24.27 -23.48 5.67
CA LEU A 25 23.72 -23.22 7.00
C LEU A 25 24.25 -24.21 8.06
N LYS A 26 24.52 -25.47 7.68
CA LYS A 26 25.04 -26.51 8.60
C LYS A 26 26.43 -26.21 9.15
N THR A 27 27.25 -25.46 8.41
CA THR A 27 28.62 -25.10 8.82
C THR A 27 28.73 -23.67 9.37
N ALA A 28 27.62 -22.93 9.43
CA ALA A 28 27.60 -21.56 9.90
C ALA A 28 27.60 -21.48 11.43
N SER A 29 28.38 -20.57 11.99
CA SER A 29 28.35 -20.23 13.42
C SER A 29 27.30 -19.17 13.76
N LYS A 30 26.76 -18.49 12.73
CA LYS A 30 25.76 -17.44 12.84
C LYS A 30 24.86 -17.41 11.60
N VAL A 31 23.55 -17.41 11.81
CA VAL A 31 22.55 -17.39 10.74
C VAL A 31 21.45 -16.39 11.08
N HIS A 32 20.95 -15.70 10.05
CA HIS A 32 19.80 -14.81 10.14
C HIS A 32 18.58 -15.49 9.52
N TYR A 33 17.52 -15.64 10.30
CA TYR A 33 16.23 -16.15 9.84
C TYR A 33 15.19 -15.03 9.86
N PHE A 34 14.28 -15.09 8.90
CA PHE A 34 13.06 -14.29 8.89
C PHE A 34 11.90 -15.23 9.13
N VAL A 35 11.08 -14.93 10.13
CA VAL A 35 9.82 -15.64 10.32
C VAL A 35 8.70 -14.67 9.99
N SER A 36 7.91 -15.03 8.99
CA SER A 36 6.73 -14.30 8.58
C SER A 36 5.47 -15.06 8.99
N ARG A 37 4.41 -14.31 9.29
CA ARG A 37 3.08 -14.89 9.46
C ARG A 37 2.50 -15.22 8.10
N LEU A 38 1.89 -16.40 7.99
CA LEU A 38 1.10 -16.75 6.83
C LEU A 38 -0.30 -16.17 6.99
N TRP A 39 -0.68 -15.28 6.09
CA TRP A 39 -2.01 -14.66 6.03
C TRP A 39 -2.95 -15.60 5.25
N PRO A 40 -4.21 -15.91 5.66
CA PRO A 40 -5.19 -15.00 6.28
C PRO A 40 -5.46 -15.03 7.79
N GLU A 41 -4.70 -15.78 8.58
CA GLU A 41 -5.03 -15.89 10.01
C GLU A 41 -4.61 -14.67 10.85
N PRO A 42 -5.46 -14.19 11.77
CA PRO A 42 -4.98 -13.43 12.91
C PRO A 42 -4.27 -14.38 13.88
N CYS A 43 -2.94 -14.32 13.95
CA CYS A 43 -2.20 -14.98 15.03
C CYS A 43 -2.54 -14.30 16.36
N GLY A 44 -3.41 -14.93 17.15
CA GLY A 44 -3.61 -14.59 18.55
C GLY A 44 -2.60 -15.34 19.43
N ALA A 45 -1.95 -14.62 20.34
CA ALA A 45 -1.19 -15.17 21.47
C ALA A 45 0.04 -16.05 21.13
N LEU A 46 0.80 -15.70 20.10
CA LEU A 46 2.18 -16.20 19.97
C LEU A 46 3.08 -15.40 20.91
N PHE A 47 3.77 -16.08 21.81
CA PHE A 47 4.75 -15.48 22.71
C PHE A 47 6.14 -16.02 22.38
N LEU A 48 7.14 -15.16 22.44
CA LEU A 48 8.54 -15.59 22.45
C LEU A 48 8.83 -16.29 23.78
N SER A 49 9.97 -16.98 23.87
CA SER A 49 10.37 -17.71 25.07
C SER A 49 10.55 -16.81 26.31
N ASP A 50 10.73 -15.51 26.11
CA ASP A 50 10.80 -14.49 27.19
C ASP A 50 9.40 -13.99 27.63
N GLY A 51 8.33 -14.55 27.07
CA GLY A 51 6.95 -14.15 27.35
C GLY A 51 6.52 -12.86 26.66
N SER A 52 7.36 -12.26 25.82
CA SER A 52 6.95 -11.11 25.01
C SER A 52 5.97 -11.55 23.91
N PRO A 53 4.88 -10.80 23.69
CA PRO A 53 3.97 -11.10 22.61
C PRO A 53 4.68 -10.85 21.28
N TRP A 54 4.58 -11.82 20.39
CA TRP A 54 4.85 -11.58 18.99
C TRP A 54 3.62 -10.90 18.42
N ASP A 55 3.75 -9.64 17.99
CA ASP A 55 2.67 -8.86 17.34
C ASP A 55 3.02 -8.40 15.92
N TRP A 56 4.28 -8.57 15.49
CA TRP A 56 4.77 -8.10 14.20
C TRP A 56 4.48 -9.09 13.04
N PRO A 57 4.20 -8.60 11.82
CA PRO A 57 3.98 -9.47 10.65
C PRO A 57 5.21 -10.31 10.26
N VAL A 58 6.40 -9.76 10.51
CA VAL A 58 7.70 -10.39 10.25
C VAL A 58 8.60 -10.12 11.44
N GLN A 59 9.36 -11.12 11.87
CA GLN A 59 10.38 -11.00 12.91
C GLN A 59 11.71 -11.58 12.39
N MET A 60 12.78 -10.82 12.59
CA MET A 60 14.14 -11.30 12.34
C MET A 60 14.68 -11.98 13.59
N PHE A 61 15.24 -13.16 13.41
CA PHE A 61 15.99 -13.88 14.43
C PHE A 61 17.43 -14.04 13.99
N THR A 62 18.35 -13.82 14.92
CA THR A 62 19.75 -14.20 14.73
C THR A 62 20.01 -15.38 15.63
N MET A 63 20.36 -16.51 15.04
CA MET A 63 20.79 -17.70 15.77
C MET A 63 22.31 -17.76 15.68
N GLU A 64 22.98 -17.73 16.82
CA GLU A 64 24.42 -17.82 16.92
C GLU A 64 24.81 -18.71 18.09
N THR A 65 25.93 -19.42 17.94
CA THR A 65 26.52 -20.23 19.01
C THR A 65 27.89 -19.65 19.36
N LYS A 66 28.19 -19.58 20.66
CA LYS A 66 29.52 -19.20 21.16
C LYS A 66 30.43 -20.42 21.36
N ASP A 67 29.84 -21.62 21.32
CA ASP A 67 30.54 -22.89 21.46
C ASP A 67 30.56 -23.60 20.11
N ALA A 68 31.75 -23.82 19.57
CA ALA A 68 31.95 -24.52 18.29
C ALA A 68 31.43 -25.97 18.31
N ASN A 69 31.19 -26.55 19.49
CA ASN A 69 30.69 -27.91 19.66
C ASN A 69 29.16 -28.00 19.74
N LEU A 70 28.46 -26.86 19.88
CA LEU A 70 26.99 -26.81 19.88
C LEU A 70 26.50 -26.31 18.53
N PRO A 71 26.02 -27.18 17.64
CA PRO A 71 25.54 -26.76 16.33
C PRO A 71 24.27 -25.91 16.46
N LEU A 72 24.06 -25.02 15.50
CA LEU A 72 22.78 -24.32 15.35
C LEU A 72 21.64 -25.31 15.03
N PRO A 73 20.36 -24.91 15.22
CA PRO A 73 19.22 -25.74 14.85
C PRO A 73 19.35 -26.27 13.43
N ASP A 74 19.09 -27.56 13.25
CA ASP A 74 19.29 -28.23 11.99
C ASP A 74 18.45 -27.57 10.87
N PRO A 75 19.09 -27.07 9.79
CA PRO A 75 18.40 -26.36 8.73
C PRO A 75 17.38 -27.24 7.98
N PHE A 76 17.61 -28.55 7.90
CA PHE A 76 16.64 -29.47 7.29
C PHE A 76 15.37 -29.56 8.14
N LEU A 77 15.48 -29.63 9.47
CA LEU A 77 14.33 -29.63 10.37
C LEU A 77 13.53 -28.32 10.28
N LEU A 78 14.20 -27.16 10.23
CA LEU A 78 13.53 -25.87 10.05
C LEU A 78 12.80 -25.79 8.69
N ARG A 79 13.45 -26.23 7.61
CA ARG A 79 12.84 -26.32 6.27
C ARG A 79 11.64 -27.28 6.25
N THR A 80 11.73 -28.39 6.97
CA THR A 80 10.67 -29.40 7.07
C THR A 80 9.47 -28.82 7.84
N HIS A 81 9.72 -28.16 8.97
CA HIS A 81 8.69 -27.46 9.73
C HIS A 81 7.99 -26.38 8.89
N TYR A 82 8.76 -25.57 8.15
CA TYR A 82 8.21 -24.58 7.23
C TYR A 82 7.27 -25.21 6.19
N ARG A 83 7.68 -26.32 5.55
CA ARG A 83 6.84 -27.01 4.55
C ARG A 83 5.56 -27.58 5.15
N ILE A 84 5.64 -28.17 6.35
CA ILE A 84 4.47 -28.68 7.06
C ILE A 84 3.53 -27.54 7.43
N ALA A 85 4.05 -26.44 8.00
CA ALA A 85 3.26 -25.27 8.34
C ALA A 85 2.58 -24.64 7.11
N ALA A 86 3.31 -24.53 5.99
CA ALA A 86 2.77 -24.03 4.73
C ALA A 86 1.67 -24.96 4.16
N ALA A 87 1.83 -26.28 4.29
CA ALA A 87 0.79 -27.23 3.88
C ALA A 87 -0.45 -27.13 4.78
N LEU A 88 -0.28 -27.03 6.09
CA LEU A 88 -1.39 -26.86 7.04
C LEU A 88 -2.12 -25.52 6.83
N HIS A 89 -1.39 -24.49 6.42
CA HIS A 89 -1.95 -23.20 6.09
C HIS A 89 -2.95 -23.26 4.92
N LEU A 90 -2.79 -24.20 3.98
CA LEU A 90 -3.72 -24.35 2.86
C LEU A 90 -5.13 -24.72 3.31
N PHE A 91 -5.29 -25.53 4.37
CA PHE A 91 -6.62 -25.83 4.91
C PHE A 91 -7.33 -24.56 5.42
N HIS A 92 -6.59 -23.65 6.04
CA HIS A 92 -7.13 -22.37 6.50
C HIS A 92 -7.49 -21.45 5.34
N VAL A 93 -6.71 -21.47 4.26
CA VAL A 93 -7.06 -20.75 3.02
C VAL A 93 -8.36 -21.30 2.43
N GLU A 94 -8.54 -22.63 2.39
CA GLU A 94 -9.78 -23.26 1.93
C GLU A 94 -10.98 -22.87 2.79
N GLU A 95 -10.84 -22.87 4.13
CA GLU A 95 -11.89 -22.39 5.04
C GLU A 95 -12.28 -20.94 4.75
N ARG A 96 -11.30 -20.05 4.52
CA ARG A 96 -11.55 -18.64 4.21
C ARG A 96 -12.15 -18.39 2.83
N ILE A 97 -11.85 -19.26 1.87
CA ILE A 97 -12.53 -19.28 0.57
C ILE A 97 -14.00 -19.67 0.77
N ALA A 98 -14.28 -20.64 1.64
CA ALA A 98 -15.63 -21.11 1.92
C ALA A 98 -16.47 -20.15 2.80
N GLU A 99 -15.82 -19.22 3.52
CA GLU A 99 -16.53 -18.15 4.22
C GLU A 99 -17.33 -17.29 3.24
N ASP A 100 -18.49 -16.80 3.69
CA ASP A 100 -19.25 -15.81 2.93
C ASP A 100 -18.48 -14.48 2.87
N TRP A 101 -18.77 -13.68 1.85
CA TRP A 101 -18.29 -12.31 1.82
C TRP A 101 -19.02 -11.50 2.88
N THR A 102 -18.29 -10.56 3.52
CA THR A 102 -18.92 -9.66 4.49
C THR A 102 -20.10 -8.96 3.86
N SER A 103 -21.26 -9.02 4.51
CA SER A 103 -22.46 -8.37 3.99
C SER A 103 -22.17 -6.89 3.70
N PRO A 104 -22.69 -6.35 2.58
CA PRO A 104 -22.56 -4.94 2.30
C PRO A 104 -23.15 -4.13 3.46
N PRO A 105 -22.62 -2.94 3.77
CA PRO A 105 -23.20 -2.08 4.79
C PRO A 105 -24.70 -1.88 4.52
N LEU A 106 -25.52 -2.00 5.58
CA LEU A 106 -26.99 -1.93 5.53
C LEU A 106 -27.53 -0.69 4.81
N PHE A 107 -26.73 0.37 4.72
CA PHE A 107 -27.03 1.58 3.97
C PHE A 107 -25.86 1.94 3.06
N GLN A 108 -26.08 1.95 1.75
CA GLN A 108 -25.19 2.55 0.76
C GLN A 108 -25.95 3.65 0.01
N LEU A 109 -25.42 4.86 0.09
CA LEU A 109 -25.93 5.98 -0.69
C LEU A 109 -25.25 5.96 -2.05
N ASN A 110 -26.00 6.12 -3.13
CA ASN A 110 -25.40 6.29 -4.46
C ASN A 110 -24.60 7.61 -4.55
N ALA A 111 -23.69 7.70 -5.53
CA ALA A 111 -22.79 8.86 -5.66
C ALA A 111 -23.54 10.19 -5.75
N THR A 112 -24.63 10.26 -6.51
CA THR A 112 -25.46 11.48 -6.64
C THR A 112 -26.02 11.92 -5.28
N THR A 113 -26.55 10.98 -4.51
CA THR A 113 -27.10 11.26 -3.17
C THR A 113 -26.00 11.73 -2.22
N GLN A 114 -24.83 11.08 -2.24
CA GLN A 114 -23.67 11.51 -1.45
C GLN A 114 -23.25 12.94 -1.79
N LYS A 115 -23.20 13.29 -3.09
CA LYS A 115 -22.88 14.65 -3.56
C LYS A 115 -23.92 15.68 -3.13
N THR A 116 -25.22 15.37 -3.25
CA THR A 116 -26.29 16.25 -2.79
C THR A 116 -26.23 16.47 -1.28
N LEU A 117 -26.05 15.42 -0.49
CA LEU A 117 -25.89 15.54 0.97
C LEU A 117 -24.66 16.35 1.33
N ARG A 118 -23.53 16.16 0.64
CA ARG A 118 -22.34 17.00 0.81
C ARG A 118 -22.65 18.47 0.55
N SER A 119 -23.36 18.80 -0.54
CA SER A 119 -23.74 20.18 -0.85
C SER A 119 -24.67 20.79 0.20
N LEU A 120 -25.66 20.05 0.67
CA LEU A 120 -26.56 20.48 1.74
C LEU A 120 -25.81 20.66 3.06
N TRP A 121 -24.89 19.75 3.37
CA TRP A 121 -24.06 19.82 4.57
C TRP A 121 -23.20 21.08 4.57
N HIS A 122 -22.67 21.50 3.43
CA HIS A 122 -21.90 22.74 3.30
C HIS A 122 -22.71 24.02 3.57
N LEU A 123 -24.05 23.98 3.57
CA LEU A 123 -24.89 25.09 4.02
C LEU A 123 -24.78 25.32 5.54
N VAL A 124 -24.37 24.30 6.29
CA VAL A 124 -24.15 24.38 7.74
C VAL A 124 -22.82 25.12 8.03
N PRO A 125 -22.83 26.13 8.92
CA PRO A 125 -21.62 26.85 9.30
C PRO A 125 -20.45 25.94 9.71
N LYS A 126 -19.23 26.25 9.23
CA LYS A 126 -18.03 25.40 9.43
C LYS A 126 -17.79 25.03 10.89
N TRP A 127 -18.00 25.96 11.83
CA TRP A 127 -17.78 25.69 13.26
C TRP A 127 -18.75 24.62 13.82
N ILE A 128 -19.98 24.54 13.29
CA ILE A 128 -20.94 23.48 13.65
C ILE A 128 -20.46 22.16 13.06
N ARG A 129 -20.10 22.14 11.77
CA ARG A 129 -19.60 20.93 11.10
C ARG A 129 -18.39 20.34 11.82
N VAL A 130 -17.43 21.18 12.21
CA VAL A 130 -16.24 20.77 12.98
C VAL A 130 -16.61 20.21 14.36
N LYS A 131 -17.58 20.80 15.06
CA LYS A 131 -18.10 20.23 16.32
C LYS A 131 -18.72 18.84 16.08
N CYS A 132 -19.51 18.68 15.02
CA CYS A 132 -20.09 17.39 14.64
C CYS A 132 -19.01 16.34 14.36
N TYR A 133 -17.97 16.65 13.58
CA TYR A 133 -16.89 15.69 13.33
C TYR A 133 -16.14 15.27 14.59
N ARG A 134 -15.92 16.20 15.54
CA ARG A 134 -15.31 15.85 16.83
C ARG A 134 -16.17 14.86 17.63
N VAL A 135 -17.48 15.01 17.59
CA VAL A 135 -18.42 14.05 18.20
C VAL A 135 -18.35 12.71 17.46
N LEU A 136 -18.38 12.71 16.13
CA LEU A 136 -18.29 11.49 15.32
C LEU A 136 -16.96 10.75 15.52
N LEU A 137 -15.85 11.47 15.66
CA LEU A 137 -14.54 10.89 15.98
C LEU A 137 -14.55 10.19 17.33
N LYS A 138 -15.15 10.83 18.35
CA LYS A 138 -15.32 10.23 19.67
C LYS A 138 -16.18 8.96 19.58
N LEU A 139 -17.34 9.03 18.93
CA LEU A 139 -18.21 7.87 18.72
C LEU A 139 -17.51 6.75 17.94
N GLY A 140 -16.81 7.09 16.85
CA GLY A 140 -16.07 6.13 16.03
C GLY A 140 -14.99 5.40 16.82
N SER A 141 -14.32 6.08 17.76
CA SER A 141 -13.33 5.45 18.65
C SER A 141 -13.90 4.42 19.62
N TYR A 142 -15.21 4.51 19.93
CA TYR A 142 -15.91 3.50 20.73
C TYR A 142 -16.52 2.39 19.87
N LEU A 143 -16.94 2.70 18.65
CA LEU A 143 -17.67 1.76 17.78
C LEU A 143 -16.76 0.91 16.90
N TYR A 144 -15.56 1.39 16.58
CA TYR A 144 -14.68 0.77 15.61
C TYR A 144 -13.26 0.58 16.17
N PRO A 145 -12.58 -0.51 15.80
CA PRO A 145 -11.18 -0.70 16.15
C PRO A 145 -10.32 0.40 15.50
N ARG A 146 -9.18 0.71 16.13
CA ARG A 146 -8.23 1.68 15.59
C ARG A 146 -7.61 1.15 14.30
N SER A 147 -7.35 2.05 13.34
CA SER A 147 -6.57 1.69 12.16
C SER A 147 -5.12 1.41 12.52
N PHE A 148 -4.45 0.60 11.70
CA PHE A 148 -3.05 0.24 11.87
C PHE A 148 -2.12 1.46 11.90
N THR A 149 -2.37 2.48 11.07
CA THR A 149 -1.55 3.70 11.03
C THR A 149 -1.88 4.69 12.13
N GLY A 150 -3.05 4.56 12.78
CA GLY A 150 -3.57 5.54 13.72
C GLY A 150 -3.95 6.90 13.11
N LEU A 151 -3.75 7.09 11.80
CA LEU A 151 -4.03 8.33 11.08
C LEU A 151 -5.41 8.34 10.43
N VAL A 152 -6.01 7.17 10.24
CA VAL A 152 -7.32 7.01 9.62
C VAL A 152 -8.31 6.51 10.67
N HIS A 153 -9.47 7.15 10.79
CA HIS A 153 -10.50 6.81 11.76
C HIS A 153 -11.81 6.57 11.03
N ARG A 154 -12.41 5.39 11.23
CA ARG A 154 -13.77 5.12 10.77
C ARG A 154 -14.76 5.89 11.64
N LEU A 155 -15.74 6.50 11.00
CA LEU A 155 -16.81 7.26 11.64
C LEU A 155 -18.16 6.60 11.33
N PRO A 156 -19.20 6.88 12.14
CA PRO A 156 -20.58 6.55 11.78
C PRO A 156 -20.98 7.12 10.42
N PHE A 157 -22.07 6.59 9.85
CA PHE A 157 -22.67 7.04 8.58
C PHE A 157 -21.80 6.83 7.34
N GLY A 158 -20.88 5.88 7.37
CA GLY A 158 -20.04 5.56 6.22
C GLY A 158 -19.04 6.68 5.90
N LEU A 159 -18.49 7.32 6.94
CA LEU A 159 -17.47 8.35 6.81
C LEU A 159 -16.13 7.89 7.37
N TYR A 160 -15.06 8.49 6.86
CA TYR A 160 -13.71 8.34 7.38
C TYR A 160 -13.10 9.71 7.63
N ALA A 161 -12.33 9.82 8.71
CA ALA A 161 -11.45 10.95 8.98
C ALA A 161 -10.00 10.52 8.82
N LYS A 162 -9.26 11.22 7.97
CA LYS A 162 -7.81 11.01 7.78
C LYS A 162 -7.06 12.24 8.26
N GLN A 163 -6.09 12.05 9.15
CA GLN A 163 -5.12 13.07 9.52
C GLN A 163 -4.07 13.15 8.42
N CYS A 164 -4.08 14.24 7.67
CA CYS A 164 -3.16 14.44 6.55
C CYS A 164 -1.85 15.01 7.10
N ASN A 165 -0.91 14.12 7.45
CA ASN A 165 0.42 14.54 7.85
C ASN A 165 1.21 15.00 6.61
N ARG A 166 1.85 16.18 6.69
CA ARG A 166 2.84 16.68 5.71
C ARG A 166 2.34 17.13 4.34
N SER A 167 1.04 17.09 4.04
CA SER A 167 0.52 17.56 2.74
C SER A 167 -0.84 18.21 2.92
N ASP A 168 -0.82 19.51 3.21
CA ASP A 168 -2.03 20.30 3.35
C ASP A 168 -2.74 20.32 1.98
N ARG A 169 -4.02 19.94 1.96
CA ARG A 169 -4.95 19.95 0.80
C ARG A 169 -4.70 18.97 -0.35
N ASN A 170 -3.49 18.46 -0.56
CA ASN A 170 -3.19 17.60 -1.70
C ASN A 170 -4.13 16.39 -1.83
N GLU A 171 -4.40 15.70 -0.73
CA GLU A 171 -5.29 14.53 -0.71
C GLU A 171 -6.74 14.90 -1.06
N ALA A 172 -7.23 16.05 -0.56
CA ALA A 172 -8.57 16.54 -0.88
C ALA A 172 -8.70 16.84 -2.37
N GLU A 173 -7.70 17.50 -2.95
CA GLU A 173 -7.70 17.86 -4.37
C GLU A 173 -7.52 16.63 -5.27
N ALA A 174 -6.70 15.66 -4.86
CA ALA A 174 -6.60 14.39 -5.58
C ALA A 174 -7.97 13.70 -5.69
N LEU A 175 -8.73 13.64 -4.59
CA LEU A 175 -10.08 13.07 -4.61
C LEU A 175 -11.04 13.88 -5.50
N GLN A 176 -10.93 15.21 -5.50
CA GLN A 176 -11.75 16.08 -6.35
C GLN A 176 -11.42 15.90 -7.84
N LEU A 177 -10.15 15.80 -8.21
CA LEU A 177 -9.71 15.53 -9.58
C LEU A 177 -10.23 14.16 -10.07
N VAL A 178 -10.11 13.13 -9.24
CA VAL A 178 -10.65 11.79 -9.55
C VAL A 178 -12.16 11.84 -9.71
N GLU A 179 -12.89 12.52 -8.81
CA GLU A 179 -14.34 12.67 -8.89
C GLU A 179 -14.78 13.42 -10.16
N GLN A 180 -14.01 14.42 -10.59
CA GLN A 180 -14.35 15.29 -11.71
C GLN A 180 -14.08 14.65 -13.08
N TYR A 181 -12.96 13.94 -13.21
CA TYR A 181 -12.43 13.53 -14.51
C TYR A 181 -12.54 12.02 -14.77
N THR A 182 -13.00 11.23 -13.81
CA THR A 182 -13.05 9.77 -13.94
C THR A 182 -14.38 9.19 -13.45
N SER A 183 -14.66 7.94 -13.81
CA SER A 183 -15.76 7.15 -13.27
C SER A 183 -15.30 6.18 -12.17
N ILE A 184 -14.07 6.33 -11.68
CA ILE A 184 -13.48 5.44 -10.68
C ILE A 184 -14.28 5.52 -9.37
N PRO A 185 -14.69 4.39 -8.77
CA PRO A 185 -15.37 4.35 -7.49
C PRO A 185 -14.38 4.59 -6.33
N ALA A 186 -13.88 5.82 -6.19
CA ALA A 186 -12.98 6.25 -5.13
C ALA A 186 -13.75 6.93 -3.97
N PRO A 187 -13.11 7.11 -2.79
CA PRO A 187 -13.69 7.92 -1.72
C PRO A 187 -14.03 9.32 -2.22
N LEU A 188 -15.21 9.83 -1.86
CA LEU A 188 -15.57 11.21 -2.18
C LEU A 188 -15.06 12.11 -1.06
N TRP A 189 -14.41 13.21 -1.45
CA TRP A 189 -14.13 14.30 -0.53
C TRP A 189 -15.45 14.84 0.05
N VAL A 190 -15.55 14.98 1.37
CA VAL A 190 -16.74 15.54 2.04
C VAL A 190 -16.44 16.92 2.60
N ASP A 191 -15.32 17.08 3.32
CA ASP A 191 -14.95 18.33 3.97
C ASP A 191 -13.50 18.29 4.48
N GLU A 192 -12.99 19.44 4.91
CA GLU A 192 -11.69 19.55 5.58
C GLU A 192 -11.66 20.63 6.68
N TYR A 193 -10.90 20.35 7.74
CA TYR A 193 -10.70 21.32 8.82
C TYR A 193 -9.33 21.18 9.49
N GLN A 194 -8.88 22.26 10.12
CA GLN A 194 -7.64 22.26 10.89
C GLN A 194 -7.84 21.48 12.20
N GLY A 195 -7.18 20.33 12.31
CA GLY A 195 -7.09 19.56 13.54
C GLY A 195 -6.11 20.18 14.55
N SER A 196 -5.91 19.51 15.68
CA SER A 196 -4.99 19.99 16.73
C SER A 196 -3.52 19.94 16.32
N ARG A 197 -3.14 19.01 15.44
CA ARG A 197 -1.75 18.84 14.95
C ARG A 197 -1.65 18.91 13.42
N HIS A 198 -2.61 18.33 12.72
CA HIS A 198 -2.62 18.22 11.27
C HIS A 198 -4.01 18.52 10.71
N PRO A 199 -4.12 18.94 9.44
CA PRO A 199 -5.41 18.98 8.75
C PRO A 199 -6.10 17.62 8.79
N VAL A 200 -7.41 17.65 8.93
CA VAL A 200 -8.26 16.46 8.90
C VAL A 200 -9.13 16.52 7.65
N LEU A 201 -8.98 15.50 6.82
CA LEU A 201 -9.83 15.23 5.67
C LEU A 201 -10.99 14.34 6.11
N ILE A 202 -12.22 14.74 5.77
CA ILE A 202 -13.41 13.90 5.88
C ILE A 202 -13.76 13.40 4.48
N MET A 203 -13.93 12.09 4.34
CA MET A 203 -14.26 11.42 3.08
C MET A 203 -15.28 10.30 3.29
N THR A 204 -15.93 9.87 2.21
CA THR A 204 -16.86 8.74 2.26
C THR A 204 -16.12 7.41 2.33
N ALA A 205 -16.78 6.40 2.91
CA ALA A 205 -16.37 5.02 2.80
C ALA A 205 -16.61 4.50 1.39
N VAL A 206 -15.67 3.70 0.88
CA VAL A 206 -15.88 2.86 -0.30
C VAL A 206 -16.16 1.44 0.19
N PRO A 207 -17.17 0.75 -0.36
CA PRO A 207 -17.48 -0.61 0.03
C PRO A 207 -16.38 -1.59 -0.37
N GLY A 208 -16.31 -2.70 0.33
CA GLY A 208 -15.41 -3.81 0.04
C GLY A 208 -14.34 -4.04 1.11
N GLN A 209 -13.50 -5.03 0.83
CA GLN A 209 -12.36 -5.43 1.66
C GLN A 209 -11.07 -5.18 0.89
N THR A 210 -9.96 -4.93 1.60
CA THR A 210 -8.69 -4.66 0.92
C THR A 210 -8.23 -5.86 0.12
N LEU A 211 -7.69 -5.66 -1.09
CA LEU A 211 -7.19 -6.72 -1.96
C LEU A 211 -6.17 -7.59 -1.22
N GLY A 212 -5.26 -6.97 -0.46
CA GLY A 212 -4.29 -7.70 0.37
C GLY A 212 -4.94 -8.65 1.38
N ALA A 213 -6.15 -8.34 1.84
CA ALA A 213 -6.92 -9.15 2.77
C ALA A 213 -7.96 -10.07 2.11
N VAL A 214 -8.04 -10.18 0.79
CA VAL A 214 -8.97 -11.14 0.15
C VAL A 214 -8.42 -11.79 -1.12
N PHE A 215 -7.17 -11.51 -1.50
CA PHE A 215 -6.59 -12.02 -2.75
C PHE A 215 -6.66 -13.56 -2.87
N HIS A 216 -6.45 -14.29 -1.77
CA HIS A 216 -6.53 -15.76 -1.76
C HIS A 216 -7.95 -16.27 -2.05
N ARG A 217 -8.99 -15.45 -1.83
CA ARG A 217 -10.40 -15.78 -2.09
C ARG A 217 -10.80 -15.62 -3.54
N LEU A 218 -10.00 -14.90 -4.33
CA LEU A 218 -10.31 -14.63 -5.74
C LEU A 218 -9.97 -15.85 -6.60
N SER A 219 -10.97 -16.33 -7.33
CA SER A 219 -10.82 -17.29 -8.43
C SER A 219 -9.95 -16.73 -9.55
N TYR A 220 -9.48 -17.60 -10.44
CA TYR A 220 -8.67 -17.17 -11.60
C TYR A 220 -9.40 -16.17 -12.49
N SER A 221 -10.70 -16.36 -12.72
CA SER A 221 -11.52 -15.41 -13.49
C SER A 221 -11.67 -14.06 -12.80
N GLU A 222 -11.83 -14.03 -11.48
CA GLU A 222 -11.91 -12.76 -10.73
C GLU A 222 -10.56 -12.02 -10.73
N ARG A 223 -9.43 -12.74 -10.73
CA ARG A 223 -8.09 -12.14 -10.89
C ARG A 223 -7.89 -11.56 -12.29
N GLU A 224 -8.38 -12.23 -13.33
CA GLU A 224 -8.41 -11.68 -14.69
C GLU A 224 -9.27 -10.41 -14.75
N GLN A 225 -10.43 -10.39 -14.10
CA GLN A 225 -11.29 -9.22 -14.04
C GLN A 225 -10.62 -8.07 -13.27
N LEU A 226 -10.01 -8.35 -12.12
CA LEU A 226 -9.24 -7.38 -11.35
C LEU A 226 -8.14 -6.71 -12.19
N LEU A 227 -7.45 -7.46 -13.04
CA LEU A 227 -6.44 -6.93 -13.94
C LEU A 227 -7.07 -5.98 -14.98
N LYS A 228 -8.21 -6.37 -15.58
CA LYS A 228 -8.96 -5.53 -16.52
C LYS A 228 -9.43 -4.23 -15.86
N ASP A 229 -9.99 -4.32 -14.67
CA ASP A 229 -10.47 -3.17 -13.90
C ASP A 229 -9.30 -2.25 -13.52
N SER A 230 -8.18 -2.81 -13.06
CA SER A 230 -6.96 -2.06 -12.75
C SER A 230 -6.42 -1.31 -13.97
N LYS A 231 -6.42 -1.95 -15.15
CA LYS A 231 -6.02 -1.31 -16.42
C LYS A 231 -6.96 -0.17 -16.81
N SER A 232 -8.27 -0.34 -16.59
CA SER A 232 -9.27 0.70 -16.81
C SER A 232 -9.05 1.90 -15.88
N VAL A 233 -8.88 1.65 -14.58
CA VAL A 233 -8.59 2.67 -13.56
C VAL A 233 -7.33 3.45 -13.91
N LEU A 234 -6.23 2.76 -14.21
CA LEU A 234 -4.96 3.42 -14.56
C LEU A 234 -5.07 4.24 -15.85
N SER A 235 -5.78 3.74 -16.87
CA SER A 235 -6.03 4.49 -18.10
C SER A 235 -6.79 5.79 -17.81
N GLN A 236 -7.82 5.75 -16.96
CA GLN A 236 -8.61 6.92 -16.58
C GLN A 236 -7.78 7.94 -15.78
N LEU A 237 -7.00 7.49 -14.79
CA LEU A 237 -6.11 8.36 -14.02
C LEU A 237 -5.12 9.09 -14.93
N ARG A 238 -4.53 8.38 -15.90
CA ARG A 238 -3.58 8.96 -16.86
C ARG A 238 -4.19 10.00 -17.82
N CYS A 239 -5.52 10.06 -17.90
CA CYS A 239 -6.26 11.05 -18.68
C CYS A 239 -6.66 12.30 -17.89
N VAL A 240 -6.48 12.31 -16.56
CA VAL A 240 -6.73 13.51 -15.75
C VAL A 240 -5.77 14.62 -16.19
N PRO A 241 -6.28 15.80 -16.58
CA PRO A 241 -5.44 16.88 -17.08
C PRO A 241 -4.60 17.50 -15.95
N ASN A 242 -3.34 17.81 -16.24
CA ASN A 242 -2.53 18.65 -15.37
C ASN A 242 -2.91 20.12 -15.59
N GLN A 243 -3.50 20.75 -14.57
CA GLN A 243 -3.93 22.16 -14.61
C GLN A 243 -2.93 23.11 -13.95
N THR A 244 -1.78 22.60 -13.53
CA THR A 244 -0.76 23.37 -12.83
C THR A 244 0.25 23.95 -13.82
N SER A 245 1.05 24.92 -13.36
CA SER A 245 2.17 25.46 -14.15
C SER A 245 3.38 24.53 -14.23
N TYR A 246 3.38 23.39 -13.54
CA TYR A 246 4.55 22.53 -13.37
C TYR A 246 4.33 21.17 -14.05
N LEU A 247 5.38 20.63 -14.66
CA LEU A 247 5.34 19.31 -15.30
C LEU A 247 5.26 18.17 -14.30
N PHE A 248 5.98 18.27 -13.17
CA PHE A 248 5.96 17.29 -12.07
C PHE A 248 5.68 18.00 -10.76
N CYS A 249 4.53 17.73 -10.16
CA CYS A 249 4.07 18.36 -8.93
C CYS A 249 2.99 17.50 -8.26
N ASN A 250 2.62 17.90 -7.05
CA ASN A 250 1.45 17.33 -6.37
C ASN A 250 0.13 17.84 -7.01
N SER A 251 -1.02 17.39 -6.52
CA SER A 251 -2.34 17.67 -7.11
C SER A 251 -2.72 19.16 -7.15
N HIS A 252 -2.10 20.00 -6.31
CA HIS A 252 -2.31 21.47 -6.30
C HIS A 252 -1.17 22.25 -6.99
N GLY A 253 -0.18 21.59 -7.59
CA GLY A 253 0.99 22.26 -8.15
C GLY A 253 2.10 22.57 -7.13
N GLY A 254 2.05 21.97 -5.95
CA GLY A 254 3.10 22.09 -4.94
C GLY A 254 4.17 20.98 -5.02
N PRO A 255 5.11 20.96 -4.05
CA PRO A 255 6.11 19.90 -3.95
C PRO A 255 5.50 18.52 -3.75
N LEU A 256 6.12 17.52 -4.38
CA LEU A 256 5.83 16.10 -4.23
C LEU A 256 6.35 15.57 -2.88
N LYS A 257 5.67 14.55 -2.35
CA LYS A 257 6.13 13.78 -1.19
C LYS A 257 6.53 12.39 -1.65
N ASP A 258 7.79 12.06 -1.45
CA ASP A 258 8.36 10.80 -1.87
C ASP A 258 9.54 10.47 -0.95
N HIS A 259 9.52 9.26 -0.40
CA HIS A 259 10.50 8.76 0.55
C HIS A 259 11.84 8.40 -0.13
N ARG A 260 11.88 8.32 -1.47
CA ARG A 260 13.12 8.22 -2.27
C ARG A 260 13.99 9.46 -2.14
N PHE A 261 13.54 10.47 -1.40
CA PHE A 261 14.33 11.65 -1.08
C PHE A 261 14.70 11.68 0.40
N PRO A 262 15.95 12.03 0.75
CA PRO A 262 16.37 12.25 2.13
C PRO A 262 15.46 13.22 2.89
N SER A 263 15.05 14.33 2.23
CA SER A 263 14.13 15.33 2.78
C SER A 263 12.66 14.89 2.79
N GLY A 264 12.33 13.76 2.16
CA GLY A 264 10.96 13.27 1.94
C GLY A 264 10.09 14.17 1.05
N THR A 265 10.67 15.20 0.41
CA THR A 265 9.94 16.21 -0.39
C THR A 265 10.79 16.63 -1.59
N CYS A 266 10.19 16.73 -2.78
CA CYS A 266 10.88 17.16 -3.99
C CYS A 266 10.03 18.09 -4.88
N GLY A 267 10.70 18.89 -5.71
CA GLY A 267 10.03 19.75 -6.69
C GLY A 267 9.25 20.92 -6.08
N PRO A 268 8.26 21.47 -6.81
CA PRO A 268 7.78 21.03 -8.14
C PRO A 268 8.81 21.30 -9.26
N PHE A 269 8.67 20.64 -10.42
CA PHE A 269 9.60 20.72 -11.54
C PHE A 269 8.91 21.09 -12.85
N ASN A 270 9.60 21.85 -13.69
CA ASN A 270 9.11 22.22 -15.03
C ASN A 270 9.68 21.31 -16.12
N LEU A 271 10.83 20.71 -15.87
CA LEU A 271 11.53 19.88 -16.84
C LEU A 271 11.68 18.44 -16.33
N LEU A 272 11.55 17.49 -17.24
CA LEU A 272 11.82 16.07 -16.96
C LEU A 272 13.26 15.83 -16.49
N SER A 273 14.23 16.55 -17.07
CA SER A 273 15.63 16.47 -16.66
C SER A 273 15.86 16.93 -15.23
N GLU A 274 15.15 17.96 -14.75
CA GLU A 274 15.22 18.42 -13.37
C GLU A 274 14.68 17.37 -12.40
N PHE A 275 13.52 16.78 -12.73
CA PHE A 275 12.92 15.70 -11.94
C PHE A 275 13.85 14.47 -11.86
N ASN A 276 14.36 14.01 -13.01
CA ASN A 276 15.29 12.88 -13.08
C ASN A 276 16.60 13.15 -12.33
N ALA A 277 17.18 14.35 -12.48
CA ALA A 277 18.38 14.73 -11.75
C ALA A 277 18.14 14.73 -10.23
N PHE A 278 16.95 15.12 -9.79
CA PHE A 278 16.57 15.11 -8.39
C PHE A 278 16.46 13.68 -7.83
N LEU A 279 15.87 12.74 -8.60
CA LEU A 279 15.81 11.30 -8.27
C LEU A 279 17.21 10.68 -8.11
N VAL A 280 18.18 11.12 -8.91
CA VAL A 280 19.56 10.62 -8.88
C VAL A 280 20.44 11.39 -7.88
N HIS A 281 20.02 11.46 -6.63
CA HIS A 281 20.73 12.22 -5.59
C HIS A 281 22.03 11.53 -5.11
N ARG A 282 22.77 12.21 -4.22
CA ARG A 282 24.12 11.80 -3.78
C ARG A 282 24.22 10.43 -3.09
N TYR A 283 23.11 9.88 -2.61
CA TYR A 283 23.11 8.59 -1.89
C TYR A 283 22.74 7.40 -2.78
N VAL A 284 22.26 7.65 -4.01
CA VAL A 284 22.02 6.59 -5.00
C VAL A 284 23.37 6.00 -5.42
N ARG A 285 23.50 4.67 -5.40
CA ARG A 285 24.76 3.98 -5.72
C ARG A 285 25.08 4.10 -7.19
N LYS A 286 26.38 4.04 -7.54
CA LYS A 286 26.82 4.18 -8.94
C LYS A 286 26.21 3.11 -9.84
N GLU A 287 26.13 1.88 -9.36
CA GLU A 287 25.55 0.75 -10.09
C GLU A 287 24.08 1.01 -10.44
N THR A 288 23.32 1.61 -9.53
CA THR A 288 21.93 2.01 -9.77
C THR A 288 21.85 3.15 -10.79
N LYS A 289 22.73 4.15 -10.69
CA LYS A 289 22.80 5.25 -11.68
C LYS A 289 23.03 4.72 -13.09
N ASP A 290 23.99 3.81 -13.23
CA ASP A 290 24.35 3.23 -14.53
C ASP A 290 23.18 2.43 -15.12
N LYS A 291 22.42 1.70 -14.29
CA LYS A 291 21.25 0.92 -14.71
C LYS A 291 20.05 1.78 -15.13
N ILE A 292 19.75 2.86 -14.40
CA ILE A 292 18.57 3.70 -14.67
C ILE A 292 18.82 4.76 -15.75
N ALA A 293 20.09 4.99 -16.14
CA ALA A 293 20.45 6.01 -17.13
C ALA A 293 19.72 5.83 -18.47
N ALA A 294 19.60 4.59 -18.94
CA ALA A 294 18.88 4.28 -20.17
C ALA A 294 17.39 4.61 -20.06
N VAL A 295 16.77 4.33 -18.91
CA VAL A 295 15.36 4.64 -18.63
C VAL A 295 15.13 6.14 -18.55
N HIS A 296 15.99 6.87 -17.84
CA HIS A 296 15.89 8.32 -17.70
C HIS A 296 16.19 9.09 -19.00
N ALA A 297 16.90 8.48 -19.95
CA ALA A 297 17.17 9.05 -21.26
C ALA A 297 15.96 8.97 -22.21
N ARG A 298 14.99 8.08 -21.95
CA ARG A 298 13.78 7.95 -22.78
C ARG A 298 12.83 9.12 -22.51
N PRO A 299 12.25 9.75 -23.53
CA PRO A 299 11.19 10.72 -23.31
C PRO A 299 9.94 10.00 -22.80
N TYR A 300 9.35 10.50 -21.72
CA TYR A 300 8.08 9.99 -21.22
C TYR A 300 7.18 11.14 -20.77
N ARG A 301 5.87 10.89 -20.85
CA ARG A 301 4.84 11.88 -20.51
C ARG A 301 4.60 11.92 -19.01
N SER A 302 4.53 13.11 -18.43
CA SER A 302 4.01 13.29 -17.07
C SER A 302 2.49 13.09 -17.04
N VAL A 303 2.01 12.29 -16.11
CA VAL A 303 0.60 11.90 -15.97
C VAL A 303 0.19 11.91 -14.50
N PHE A 304 -1.10 12.11 -14.23
CA PHE A 304 -1.62 11.96 -12.87
C PHE A 304 -1.58 10.48 -12.45
N THR A 305 -1.05 10.22 -11.25
CA THR A 305 -0.91 8.87 -10.69
C THR A 305 -1.29 8.88 -9.20
N GLN A 306 -1.71 7.73 -8.67
CA GLN A 306 -2.07 7.60 -7.25
C GLN A 306 -0.83 7.49 -6.33
N ALA A 307 0.36 7.21 -6.89
CA ALA A 307 1.67 7.17 -6.22
C ALA A 307 1.87 6.13 -5.10
N ASP A 308 0.85 5.37 -4.70
CA ASP A 308 0.90 4.32 -3.67
C ASP A 308 -0.07 3.17 -3.99
N LEU A 309 0.09 2.58 -5.18
CA LEU A 309 -0.82 1.55 -5.69
C LEU A 309 -0.50 0.21 -5.03
N HIS A 310 -0.89 0.08 -3.77
CA HIS A 310 -0.64 -1.08 -2.93
C HIS A 310 -1.93 -1.91 -2.73
N PRO A 311 -1.87 -3.25 -2.59
CA PRO A 311 -3.05 -4.09 -2.34
C PRO A 311 -3.89 -3.69 -1.12
N SER A 312 -3.34 -2.94 -0.15
CA SER A 312 -4.11 -2.39 0.97
C SER A 312 -5.00 -1.20 0.60
N ASN A 313 -4.72 -0.55 -0.53
CA ASN A 313 -5.41 0.65 -1.02
C ASN A 313 -6.45 0.33 -2.11
N ILE A 314 -6.51 -0.93 -2.57
CA ILE A 314 -7.51 -1.43 -3.52
C ILE A 314 -8.59 -2.15 -2.71
N LEU A 315 -9.86 -1.78 -2.92
CA LEU A 315 -11.00 -2.43 -2.27
C LEU A 315 -11.75 -3.31 -3.27
N ILE A 316 -12.04 -4.54 -2.86
CA ILE A 316 -12.83 -5.52 -3.59
C ILE A 316 -14.23 -5.56 -3.02
N ASP A 317 -15.20 -5.15 -3.82
CA ASP A 317 -16.63 -5.24 -3.55
C ASP A 317 -17.23 -6.31 -4.47
N GLN A 318 -17.91 -7.31 -3.90
CA GLN A 318 -18.35 -8.48 -4.65
C GLN A 318 -19.70 -8.25 -5.36
N ARG A 319 -19.76 -7.21 -6.20
CA ARG A 319 -20.88 -7.00 -7.14
C ARG A 319 -20.50 -7.59 -8.50
N PHE A 320 -20.79 -8.88 -8.65
CA PHE A 320 -20.56 -9.61 -9.88
C PHE A 320 -21.30 -9.02 -11.07
N PRO A 321 -20.65 -8.99 -12.24
CA PRO A 321 -21.10 -9.90 -13.28
C PRO A 321 -19.97 -10.84 -13.71
N GLU A 322 -20.33 -12.10 -13.96
CA GLU A 322 -19.54 -13.01 -14.77
C GLU A 322 -19.29 -12.37 -16.14
N ILE A 323 -18.09 -12.55 -16.69
CA ILE A 323 -17.85 -12.94 -18.08
C ILE A 323 -16.36 -13.28 -18.24
N GLN A 324 -16.12 -14.51 -18.68
CA GLN A 324 -14.83 -14.94 -19.21
C GLN A 324 -14.59 -14.38 -20.60
N GLN A 325 -13.31 -14.31 -20.97
CA GLN A 325 -12.77 -14.08 -22.31
C GLN A 325 -12.53 -12.60 -22.66
N ILE A 326 -11.32 -12.11 -22.34
CA ILE A 326 -10.42 -11.33 -23.21
C ILE A 326 -9.07 -11.31 -22.47
N ILE A 327 -8.29 -12.39 -22.60
CA ILE A 327 -6.84 -12.35 -22.42
C ILE A 327 -6.25 -13.09 -23.63
N ARG A 328 -5.84 -12.29 -24.61
CA ARG A 328 -4.77 -12.61 -25.56
C ARG A 328 -4.24 -11.41 -26.34
N GLU A 329 -4.86 -10.22 -26.21
CA GLU A 329 -4.44 -9.02 -26.95
C GLU A 329 -4.02 -7.83 -26.06
N ALA A 330 -3.96 -7.99 -24.73
CA ALA A 330 -3.70 -6.87 -23.83
C ALA A 330 -2.21 -6.62 -23.48
N PHE A 331 -1.29 -7.50 -23.93
CA PHE A 331 0.13 -7.45 -23.61
C PHE A 331 0.97 -7.41 -24.88
N ALA A 332 1.18 -6.19 -25.37
CA ALA A 332 2.22 -5.85 -26.33
C ALA A 332 2.74 -4.44 -25.99
N GLU A 333 3.33 -4.28 -24.81
CA GLU A 333 4.16 -3.11 -24.50
C GLU A 333 5.40 -3.58 -23.73
N ASP A 334 6.50 -3.77 -24.46
CA ASP A 334 7.81 -4.28 -23.99
C ASP A 334 8.63 -3.27 -23.16
N ASP A 335 8.02 -2.23 -22.57
CA ASP A 335 8.76 -1.11 -21.93
C ASP A 335 8.47 -0.93 -20.43
N TYR A 336 7.63 -1.78 -19.82
CA TYR A 336 7.21 -1.58 -18.43
C TYR A 336 8.18 -2.20 -17.41
N GLN A 337 8.78 -3.34 -17.72
CA GLN A 337 9.59 -4.11 -16.78
C GLN A 337 10.84 -3.33 -16.34
N GLU A 338 11.57 -2.73 -17.29
CA GLU A 338 12.77 -1.93 -17.01
C GLU A 338 12.48 -0.70 -16.16
N LYS A 339 11.31 -0.06 -16.35
CA LYS A 339 10.86 1.08 -15.53
C LYS A 339 10.55 0.67 -14.10
N VAL A 340 9.86 -0.45 -13.91
CA VAL A 340 9.59 -1.00 -12.58
C VAL A 340 10.88 -1.38 -11.86
N GLU A 341 11.82 -2.00 -12.56
CA GLU A 341 13.15 -2.31 -12.02
C GLU A 341 13.91 -1.04 -11.61
N ALA A 342 13.91 -0.01 -12.45
CA ALA A 342 14.54 1.28 -12.14
C ALA A 342 13.94 1.94 -10.89
N GLU A 343 12.61 1.98 -10.80
CA GLU A 343 11.88 2.51 -9.63
C GLU A 343 12.20 1.72 -8.35
N THR A 344 12.27 0.38 -8.46
CA THR A 344 12.61 -0.52 -7.34
C THR A 344 14.03 -0.30 -6.84
N LEU A 345 15.00 -0.11 -7.74
CA LEU A 345 16.38 0.19 -7.38
C LEU A 345 16.50 1.53 -6.64
N LEU A 346 15.82 2.57 -7.14
CA LEU A 346 15.79 3.89 -6.50
C LEU A 346 15.17 3.84 -5.09
N TRP A 347 14.11 3.04 -4.92
CA TRP A 347 13.48 2.78 -3.62
C TRP A 347 14.46 2.15 -2.63
N ASN A 348 15.21 1.14 -3.07
CA ASN A 348 16.10 0.38 -2.20
C ASN A 348 17.39 1.11 -1.83
N ASP A 349 17.90 1.98 -2.70
CA ASP A 349 19.16 2.70 -2.47
C ASP A 349 19.02 3.93 -1.57
N THR A 350 17.79 4.38 -1.31
CA THR A 350 17.56 5.60 -0.52
C THR A 350 17.52 5.27 0.99
N PRO A 351 18.39 5.88 1.82
CA PRO A 351 18.30 5.73 3.27
C PRO A 351 17.05 6.42 3.83
N ILE A 352 16.21 5.67 4.55
CA ILE A 352 15.01 6.20 5.22
C ILE A 352 15.44 7.05 6.43
N GLY A 353 15.12 8.35 6.40
CA GLY A 353 15.21 9.25 7.56
C GLY A 353 16.59 9.84 7.83
N VAL A 354 17.21 10.47 6.83
CA VAL A 354 18.38 11.34 7.02
C VAL A 354 17.96 12.71 7.51
#